data_AF-A0A6J5F4Z6-F1
#
_entry.id   AF-A0A6J5F4Z6-F1
#
_cell.length_a   1.000
_cell.length_b   1.000
_cell.length_c   1.000
_cell.angle_alpha   90.00
_cell.angle_beta   90.00
_cell.angle_gamma   90.00
#
_symmetry.space_group_name_H-M   'P 1'
#
loop_
_entity.id
_entity.type
_entity.pdbx_description
1 polymer ?
#
loop_
_entity_poly.entity_id
_entity_poly.type
_entity_poly.pdbx_seq_one_letter_code
_entity_poly.pdbx_strand_id
1 'polypeptide(L)' 'MTQQDFLRQAMDTMGMTREQFAERIGAKKRGLDNWLLPSDSREFRAMPEMAWKFIREILQHHKESV' A
#
# COMPACT_ATOMS: atom_id res chain seq x y z
N MET A 1 -14.06 0.68 1.85
CA MET A 1 -12.69 0.18 2.16
C MET A 1 -11.81 1.39 2.40
N THR A 2 -11.07 1.43 3.52
CA THR A 2 -10.13 2.53 3.82
C THR A 2 -8.79 2.31 3.10
N GLN A 3 -7.91 3.33 3.06
CA GLN A 3 -6.55 3.14 2.52
C GLN A 3 -5.75 2.14 3.34
N GLN A 4 -5.98 2.10 4.65
CA GLN A 4 -5.29 1.20 5.56
C GLN A 4 -5.69 -0.25 5.29
N ASP A 5 -7.00 -0.51 5.14
CA ASP A 5 -7.51 -1.85 4.82
C ASP A 5 -6.99 -2.32 3.46
N PHE A 6 -7.01 -1.43 2.47
CA PHE A 6 -6.50 -1.73 1.13
C PHE A 6 -5.01 -2.09 1.14
N LEU A 7 -4.17 -1.30 1.81
CA LEU A 7 -2.73 -1.54 1.88
C LEU A 7 -2.41 -2.84 2.65
N ARG A 8 -3.13 -3.13 3.74
CA ARG A 8 -2.97 -4.39 4.48
C ARG A 8 -3.35 -5.60 3.64
N GLN A 9 -4.49 -5.53 2.94
CA GLN A 9 -4.91 -6.60 2.03
C GLN A 9 -3.91 -6.79 0.89
N ALA A 10 -3.36 -5.70 0.34
CA ALA A 10 -2.36 -5.76 -0.72
C ALA A 10 -1.09 -6.49 -0.27
N MET A 11 -0.58 -6.15 0.93
CA MET A 11 0.59 -6.80 1.53
C MET A 11 0.35 -8.28 1.80
N ASP A 12 -0.83 -8.61 2.37
CA ASP A 12 -1.24 -9.98 2.64
C ASP A 12 -1.33 -10.82 1.35
N THR A 13 -1.99 -10.28 0.32
CA THR A 13 -2.14 -10.94 -0.99
C THR A 13 -0.79 -11.29 -1.62
N MET A 14 0.23 -10.43 -1.44
CA MET A 14 1.56 -10.65 -2.02
C MET A 14 2.55 -11.32 -1.05
N GLY A 15 2.13 -11.63 0.18
CA GLY A 15 3.01 -12.19 1.20
C GLY A 15 4.22 -11.29 1.55
N MET A 16 4.08 -9.97 1.40
CA MET A 16 5.18 -9.02 1.57
C MET A 16 5.12 -8.31 2.93
N THR A 17 6.29 -8.09 3.53
CA THR A 17 6.43 -7.16 4.65
C THR A 17 6.21 -5.72 4.19
N ARG A 18 5.99 -4.78 5.13
CA ARG A 18 5.87 -3.34 4.82
C ARG A 18 7.07 -2.79 4.06
N GLU A 19 8.27 -3.26 4.39
CA GLU A 19 9.50 -2.77 3.77
C GLU A 19 9.62 -3.22 2.32
N GLN A 20 9.42 -4.52 2.08
CA GLN A 20 9.38 -5.09 0.73
C GLN A 20 8.27 -4.47 -0.11
N PHE A 21 7.08 -4.27 0.48
CA PHE A 21 5.97 -3.68 -0.23
C PHE A 21 6.23 -2.21 -0.59
N ALA A 22 6.78 -1.41 0.34
CA ALA A 22 7.16 -0.03 0.07
C ALA A 22 8.17 0.06 -1.09
N GLU A 23 9.20 -0.78 -1.07
CA GLU A 23 10.19 -0.87 -2.15
C GLU A 23 9.52 -1.26 -3.49
N ARG A 24 8.65 -2.29 -3.48
CA ARG A 24 7.94 -2.77 -4.66
C ARG A 24 7.09 -1.69 -5.34
N ILE A 25 6.47 -0.81 -4.55
CA ILE A 25 5.61 0.27 -5.07
C ILE A 25 6.38 1.58 -5.30
N GLY A 26 7.71 1.59 -5.14
CA GLY A 26 8.55 2.79 -5.33
C GLY A 26 8.35 3.87 -4.26
N ALA A 27 7.85 3.50 -3.08
CA ALA A 27 7.64 4.41 -1.96
C ALA A 27 8.72 4.22 -0.88
N LYS A 28 8.96 5.27 -0.08
CA LYS A 28 9.74 5.12 1.15
C LYS A 28 8.88 4.42 2.21
N LYS A 29 9.46 3.55 3.02
CA LYS A 29 8.81 2.89 4.17
C LYS A 29 8.03 3.87 5.05
N ARG A 30 8.64 5.01 5.40
CA ARG A 30 8.00 6.09 6.16
C ARG A 30 6.74 6.65 5.48
N GLY A 31 6.74 6.73 4.14
CA GLY A 31 5.58 7.17 3.36
C GLY A 31 4.44 6.17 3.46
N LEU A 32 4.73 4.88 3.30
CA LEU A 32 3.76 3.80 3.49
C LEU A 32 3.22 3.78 4.93
N ASP A 33 4.08 3.92 5.93
CA ASP A 33 3.66 3.95 7.33
C ASP A 33 2.70 5.12 7.60
N ASN A 34 2.99 6.31 7.07
CA ASN A 34 2.09 7.46 7.19
C ASN A 34 0.72 7.21 6.53
N TRP A 35 0.66 6.41 5.46
CA TRP A 35 -0.60 6.00 4.85
C TRP A 35 -1.34 4.94 5.68
N LEU A 36 -0.64 4.14 6.47
CA LEU A 36 -1.21 3.10 7.33
C LEU A 36 -1.69 3.63 8.69
N LEU A 37 -1.33 4.86 9.05
CA LEU A 37 -1.76 5.47 10.31
C LEU A 37 -3.27 5.69 10.37
N PRO A 38 -3.89 5.69 11.57
CA PRO A 38 -5.26 6.14 11.77
C PRO A 38 -5.49 7.56 11.25
N SER A 39 -6.70 7.86 10.76
CA SER A 39 -7.02 9.17 10.16
C SER A 39 -6.99 10.34 11.14
N ASP A 40 -7.09 10.07 12.44
CA ASP A 40 -6.97 11.05 13.54
C ASP A 40 -5.50 11.33 13.92
N SER A 41 -4.55 10.56 13.39
CA SER A 41 -3.12 10.81 13.63
C SER A 41 -2.65 12.06 12.91
N ARG A 42 -1.88 12.91 13.59
CA ARG A 42 -1.25 14.11 13.01
C ARG A 42 -0.30 13.79 11.85
N GLU A 43 0.30 12.61 11.87
CA GLU A 43 1.23 12.16 10.82
C GLU A 43 0.52 11.43 9.68
N PHE A 44 -0.80 11.24 9.77
CA PHE A 44 -1.58 10.64 8.71
C PHE A 44 -1.41 11.41 7.42
N ARG A 45 -1.16 10.67 6.33
CA ARG A 45 -1.16 11.22 4.98
C ARG A 45 -2.14 10.43 4.13
N ALA A 46 -3.00 11.15 3.42
CA ALA A 46 -3.85 10.55 2.41
C ALA A 46 -2.98 9.99 1.28
N MET A 47 -3.27 8.76 0.85
CA MET A 47 -2.56 8.16 -0.26
C MET A 47 -2.97 8.84 -1.58
N PRO A 48 -2.02 9.32 -2.42
CA PRO A 48 -2.34 9.94 -3.70
C PRO A 48 -3.09 8.99 -4.65
N GLU A 49 -3.98 9.52 -5.49
CA GLU A 49 -4.76 8.69 -6.45
C GLU A 49 -3.88 7.85 -7.39
N MET A 50 -2.71 8.36 -7.78
CA MET A 50 -1.78 7.58 -8.61
C MET A 50 -1.25 6.34 -7.89
N ALA A 51 -0.97 6.43 -6.59
CA ALA A 51 -0.53 5.28 -5.80
C ALA A 51 -1.64 4.22 -5.69
N TRP A 52 -2.90 4.66 -5.53
CA TRP A 52 -4.05 3.75 -5.57
C TRP A 52 -4.12 2.95 -6.88
N LYS A 53 -4.05 3.65 -8.02
CA LYS A 53 -4.10 3.01 -9.34
C LYS A 53 -2.93 2.06 -9.53
N PHE A 54 -1.73 2.51 -9.22
CA PHE A 54 -0.52 1.71 -9.38
C PHE A 54 -0.53 0.41 -8.56
N ILE A 55 -0.96 0.47 -7.29
CA ILE A 55 -1.05 -0.72 -6.44
C ILE A 55 -2.10 -1.71 -6.97
N ARG A 56 -3.24 -1.21 -7.49
CA ARG A 56 -4.26 -2.08 -8.10
C ARG A 56 -3.73 -2.83 -9.30
N GLU A 57 -3.02 -2.14 -10.20
CA GLU A 57 -2.39 -2.76 -11.38
C GLU A 57 -1.37 -3.83 -10.98
N ILE A 58 -0.53 -3.56 -9.96
CA ILE A 58 0.41 -4.55 -9.43
C ILE A 58 -0.31 -5.80 -8.92
N LEU A 59 -1.40 -5.63 -8.15
CA LEU A 59 -2.17 -6.75 -7.62
C LEU A 59 -2.88 -7.54 -8.71
N GLN A 60 -3.36 -6.88 -9.77
CA GLN A 60 -3.97 -7.55 -10.91
C GLN A 60 -2.96 -8.45 -11.63
N HIS A 61 -1.79 -7.91 -11.98
CA HIS A 61 -0.73 -8.70 -12.62
C HIS A 61 -0.17 -9.81 -11.72
N HIS A 62 -0.13 -9.61 -10.40
CA HIS A 62 0.29 -10.65 -9.47
C HIS A 62 -0.65 -11.86 -9.50
N LYS A 63 -1.96 -11.64 -9.57
CA LYS A 63 -2.96 -12.72 -9.65
C LYS A 63 -2.92 -13.49 -10.97
N GLU A 64 -2.51 -12.86 -12.06
CA GLU A 64 -2.39 -13.53 -13.37
C GLU A 64 -1.13 -14.39 -13.49
N SER A 65 -0.14 -14.19 -12.60
CA SER A 65 1.15 -14.88 -12.62
C SER A 65 1.24 -16.08 -11.67
N VAL A 66 0.18 -16.37 -10.91
CA VAL A 66 0.07 -17.48 -9.93
C VAL A 66 -0.98 -18.47 -10.41
#